data_AF-A0A964QDL5-F1
#
_entry.id   AF-A0A964QDL5-F1
#
_cell.length_a   1.000
_cell.length_b   1.000
_cell.length_c   1.000
_cell.angle_alpha   90.00
_cell.angle_beta   90.00
_cell.angle_gamma   90.00
#
_symmetry.space_group_name_H-M   'P 1'
#
loop_
_entity.id
_entity.type
_entity.pdbx_description
1 polymer ?
#
loop_
_entity_poly.entity_id
_entity_poly.type
_entity_poly.pdbx_seq_one_letter_code
_entity_poly.pdbx_strand_id
1 'polypeptide(L)'
;MRLRLFFLGTGILLTAFVFLPWSSPESARSADAATPDGCRRHVIDRMSVIHDEYRSRVFGARENREEDIEVFTGGLAPESGTGILGTKQRLTSELVWPAVESYRVLRCRTNAICLAMKKSFDVNANTSLTIKQMGCVEQTIDSYPSCSFVDTGYLPTDRLGLETECSGMSETSLYAEKAVLKLAFSYDSGYRSTLQKAGIIDWLQGDFPDLVIRPIRDMVSMLGKLHEIPCFIGQCDRPDTSNMTPPLVPF
;
A
#
# COMPACT_ATOMS: atom_id res chain seq x y z
N MET A 1 -22.90 45.18 24.03
CA MET A 1 -24.14 44.59 24.59
C MET A 1 -23.87 43.13 24.93
N ARG A 2 -23.82 42.82 26.22
CA ARG A 2 -23.64 41.48 26.78
C ARG A 2 -25.02 40.97 27.18
N LEU A 3 -25.39 39.76 26.79
CA LEU A 3 -26.43 39.00 27.50
C LEU A 3 -25.80 37.69 27.96
N ARG A 4 -25.47 37.65 29.26
CA ARG A 4 -25.12 36.45 30.02
C ARG A 4 -26.43 35.85 30.51
N LEU A 5 -26.70 34.59 30.21
CA LEU A 5 -27.71 33.81 30.92
C LEU A 5 -26.99 32.77 31.79
N PHE A 6 -27.05 33.05 33.08
CA PHE A 6 -26.70 32.17 34.18
C PHE A 6 -27.71 31.01 34.22
N PHE A 7 -27.21 29.77 34.28
CA PHE A 7 -27.91 28.70 34.99
C PHE A 7 -26.91 27.99 35.90
N LEU A 8 -27.13 28.19 37.19
CA LEU A 8 -26.44 27.58 38.32
C LEU A 8 -27.50 26.70 39.01
N GLY A 9 -27.15 25.45 39.30
CA GLY A 9 -28.01 24.52 40.05
C GLY A 9 -27.65 23.07 39.73
N THR A 10 -26.55 22.54 40.27
CA THR A 10 -26.53 21.63 41.43
C THR A 10 -27.54 20.47 41.33
N GLY A 11 -27.02 19.27 41.07
CA GLY A 11 -27.75 18.02 41.14
C GLY A 11 -26.81 16.83 41.01
N ILE A 12 -26.16 16.47 42.11
CA ILE A 12 -25.40 15.23 42.27
C ILE A 12 -26.40 14.07 42.32
N LEU A 13 -26.37 13.18 41.33
CA LEU A 13 -26.94 11.82 41.37
C LEU A 13 -25.96 10.94 40.58
N LEU A 14 -25.05 10.28 41.30
CA LEU A 14 -25.09 8.83 41.56
C LEU A 14 -25.18 7.98 40.29
N THR A 15 -23.98 7.64 39.79
CA THR A 15 -23.57 6.26 39.49
C THR A 15 -24.66 5.28 39.07
N ALA A 16 -24.86 5.18 37.75
CA ALA A 16 -25.24 3.93 37.10
C ALA A 16 -24.46 3.84 35.79
N PHE A 17 -23.15 3.55 35.92
CA PHE A 17 -22.38 2.94 34.84
C PHE A 17 -22.99 1.55 34.63
N VAL A 18 -24.04 1.50 33.82
CA VAL A 18 -24.49 0.25 33.21
C VAL A 18 -23.38 -0.10 32.22
N PHE A 19 -22.50 -1.02 32.65
CA PHE A 19 -21.71 -1.85 31.76
C PHE A 19 -22.69 -2.63 30.87
N LEU A 20 -23.16 -1.98 29.81
CA LEU A 20 -23.61 -2.70 28.63
C LEU A 20 -22.33 -3.27 28.01
N PRO A 21 -22.15 -4.59 27.95
CA PRO A 21 -21.11 -5.13 27.09
C PRO A 21 -21.44 -4.63 25.68
N TRP A 22 -20.48 -3.90 25.10
CA TRP A 22 -20.44 -3.60 23.69
C TRP A 22 -20.29 -4.94 22.96
N SER A 23 -21.39 -5.67 22.81
CA SER A 23 -21.45 -6.87 22.00
C SER A 23 -21.36 -6.42 20.55
N SER A 24 -20.24 -6.75 19.92
CA SER A 24 -20.04 -6.66 18.47
C SER A 24 -21.27 -7.21 17.74
N PRO A 25 -21.76 -6.57 16.66
CA PRO A 25 -22.89 -7.06 15.87
C PRO A 25 -22.54 -8.28 15.00
N GLU A 26 -21.62 -9.15 15.43
CA GLU A 26 -21.15 -10.32 14.67
C GLU A 26 -21.98 -11.60 14.88
N SER A 27 -22.98 -11.61 15.76
CA SER A 27 -23.64 -12.86 16.19
C SER A 27 -24.96 -13.19 15.47
N ALA A 28 -25.35 -12.46 14.42
CA ALA A 28 -26.64 -12.68 13.74
C ALA A 28 -26.55 -13.15 12.27
N ARG A 29 -25.39 -13.67 11.80
CA ARG A 29 -25.29 -14.27 10.46
C ARG A 29 -24.94 -15.76 10.55
N SER A 30 -25.98 -16.53 10.22
CA SER A 30 -26.03 -17.95 9.87
C SER A 30 -25.75 -18.99 10.96
N ALA A 31 -26.85 -19.46 11.56
CA ALA A 31 -27.01 -20.89 11.80
C ALA A 31 -27.15 -21.59 10.43
N ASP A 32 -26.08 -21.57 9.62
CA ASP A 32 -26.03 -22.36 8.40
C ASP A 32 -26.05 -23.84 8.81
N ALA A 33 -27.00 -24.60 8.27
CA ALA A 33 -27.05 -26.04 8.46
C ALA A 33 -25.69 -26.68 8.13
N ALA A 34 -25.28 -27.68 8.92
CA ALA A 34 -24.06 -28.45 8.75
C ALA A 34 -24.07 -29.19 7.40
N THR A 35 -23.73 -28.46 6.35
CA THR A 35 -23.79 -28.87 4.96
C THR A 35 -22.45 -28.49 4.31
N PRO A 36 -21.95 -29.27 3.33
CA PRO A 36 -20.71 -28.94 2.63
C PRO A 36 -20.70 -27.51 2.06
N ASP A 37 -21.83 -27.05 1.52
CA ASP A 37 -21.96 -25.69 0.98
C ASP A 37 -21.99 -24.61 2.07
N GLY A 38 -22.60 -24.91 3.23
CA GLY A 38 -22.58 -24.02 4.39
C GLY A 38 -21.16 -23.87 4.95
N CYS A 39 -20.44 -24.97 5.08
CA CYS A 39 -19.03 -24.96 5.49
C CYS A 39 -18.16 -24.16 4.50
N ARG A 40 -18.34 -24.38 3.19
CA ARG A 40 -17.63 -23.64 2.13
C ARG A 40 -17.87 -22.13 2.25
N ARG A 41 -19.14 -21.71 2.35
CA ARG A 41 -19.50 -20.30 2.51
C ARG A 41 -18.89 -19.69 3.76
N HIS A 42 -18.94 -20.40 4.88
CA HIS A 42 -18.32 -19.95 6.13
C HIS A 42 -16.81 -19.75 6.01
N VAL A 43 -16.10 -20.68 5.37
CA VAL A 43 -14.66 -20.56 5.14
C VAL A 43 -14.33 -19.37 4.24
N ILE A 44 -15.08 -19.19 3.14
CA ILE A 44 -14.92 -18.04 2.22
C ILE A 44 -15.14 -16.73 2.98
N ASP A 45 -16.21 -16.64 3.76
CA ASP A 45 -16.53 -15.46 4.57
C ASP A 45 -15.39 -15.13 5.56
N ARG A 46 -14.92 -16.12 6.34
CA ARG A 46 -13.81 -15.91 7.29
C ARG A 46 -12.50 -15.54 6.59
N MET A 47 -12.21 -16.14 5.43
CA MET A 47 -11.05 -15.73 4.64
C MET A 47 -11.19 -14.28 4.18
N SER A 48 -12.36 -13.87 3.69
CA SER A 48 -12.58 -12.49 3.23
C SER A 48 -12.32 -11.46 4.34
N VAL A 49 -12.81 -11.71 5.56
CA VAL A 49 -12.56 -10.84 6.72
C VAL A 49 -11.06 -10.73 7.04
N ILE A 50 -10.32 -11.83 7.00
CA ILE A 50 -8.87 -11.82 7.26
C ILE A 50 -8.11 -11.07 6.15
N HIS A 51 -8.56 -11.19 4.90
CA HIS A 51 -8.01 -10.44 3.78
C HIS A 51 -8.28 -8.94 3.91
N ASP A 52 -9.49 -8.55 4.30
CA ASP A 52 -9.83 -7.14 4.52
C ASP A 52 -9.06 -6.55 5.70
N GLU A 53 -8.90 -7.28 6.80
CA GLU A 53 -8.07 -6.86 7.92
C GLU A 53 -6.60 -6.69 7.48
N TYR A 54 -6.04 -7.62 6.72
CA TYR A 54 -4.69 -7.50 6.17
C TYR A 54 -4.55 -6.26 5.28
N ARG A 55 -5.48 -6.05 4.35
CA ARG A 55 -5.46 -4.91 3.43
C ARG A 55 -5.62 -3.58 4.17
N SER A 56 -6.46 -3.54 5.22
CA SER A 56 -6.58 -2.35 6.08
C SER A 56 -5.25 -1.98 6.73
N ARG A 57 -4.44 -2.95 7.15
CA ARG A 57 -3.11 -2.69 7.74
C ARG A 57 -2.08 -2.26 6.71
N VAL A 58 -2.12 -2.81 5.49
CA VAL A 58 -1.13 -2.49 4.44
C VAL A 58 -1.45 -1.18 3.72
N PHE A 59 -2.68 -1.04 3.25
CA PHE A 59 -3.12 0.09 2.42
C PHE A 59 -3.73 1.20 3.27
N GLY A 60 -4.37 0.84 4.38
CA GLY A 60 -5.14 1.75 5.21
C GLY A 60 -6.63 1.58 5.00
N ALA A 61 -7.39 2.21 5.87
CA ALA A 61 -8.84 2.26 5.79
C ALA A 61 -9.33 3.66 6.17
N ARG A 62 -10.46 4.05 5.61
CA ARG A 62 -11.11 5.34 5.86
C ARG A 62 -12.55 5.14 6.28
N GLU A 63 -13.02 6.02 7.14
CA GLU A 63 -14.44 6.10 7.47
C GLU A 63 -15.20 6.74 6.29
N ASN A 64 -16.25 6.07 5.83
CA ASN A 64 -17.18 6.60 4.84
C ASN A 64 -18.27 7.44 5.52
N ARG A 65 -19.08 8.14 4.72
CA ARG A 65 -20.18 8.98 5.21
C ARG A 65 -21.27 8.21 5.96
N GLU A 66 -21.31 6.90 5.80
CA GLU A 66 -22.30 5.99 6.39
C GLU A 66 -21.77 5.33 7.69
N GLU A 67 -20.69 5.86 8.28
CA GLU A 67 -19.99 5.32 9.48
C GLU A 67 -19.32 3.95 9.27
N ASP A 68 -19.45 3.35 8.08
CA ASP A 68 -18.71 2.16 7.70
C ASP A 68 -17.24 2.49 7.39
N ILE A 69 -16.33 1.65 7.91
CA ILE A 69 -14.89 1.79 7.67
C ILE A 69 -14.51 0.93 6.46
N GLU A 70 -14.17 1.60 5.36
CA GLU A 70 -13.82 0.94 4.09
C GLU A 70 -12.30 0.91 3.89
N VAL A 71 -11.78 -0.24 3.47
CA VAL A 71 -10.40 -0.38 3.03
C VAL A 71 -10.19 0.40 1.74
N PHE A 72 -9.04 1.06 1.54
CA PHE A 72 -8.78 1.80 0.29
C PHE A 72 -8.86 0.96 -0.99
N THR A 73 -8.67 -0.36 -0.87
CA THR A 73 -8.77 -1.32 -1.98
C THR A 73 -10.14 -1.98 -2.09
N GLY A 74 -11.14 -1.52 -1.33
CA GLY A 74 -12.45 -2.13 -1.16
C GLY A 74 -12.45 -3.22 -0.07
N GLY A 75 -13.59 -3.36 0.60
CA GLY A 75 -13.79 -4.26 1.75
C GLY A 75 -14.07 -3.51 3.05
N LEU A 76 -14.41 -4.24 4.11
CA LEU A 76 -14.74 -3.67 5.41
C LEU A 76 -13.58 -3.83 6.40
N ALA A 77 -13.18 -2.76 7.07
CA ALA A 77 -12.12 -2.80 8.06
C ALA A 77 -12.69 -2.68 9.48
N PRO A 78 -12.04 -3.30 10.48
CA PRO A 78 -12.46 -3.15 11.88
C PRO A 78 -12.14 -1.75 12.44
N GLU A 79 -11.08 -1.11 11.93
CA GLU A 79 -10.58 0.16 12.45
C GLU A 79 -10.09 1.06 11.31
N SER A 80 -10.32 2.36 11.43
CA SER A 80 -9.79 3.36 10.50
C SER A 80 -8.32 3.61 10.81
N GLY A 81 -7.47 3.74 9.79
CA GLY A 81 -6.05 3.95 10.02
C GLY A 81 -5.24 4.17 8.77
N THR A 82 -4.10 4.82 8.93
CA THR A 82 -3.11 4.94 7.86
C THR A 82 -2.37 3.61 7.73
N GLY A 83 -2.47 2.97 6.57
CA GLY A 83 -1.73 1.73 6.31
C GLY A 83 -0.22 1.95 6.23
N ILE A 84 0.53 0.85 6.19
CA ILE A 84 2.01 0.85 6.10
C ILE A 84 2.50 1.75 4.96
N LEU A 85 1.86 1.68 3.78
CA LEU A 85 2.25 2.48 2.62
C LEU A 85 1.94 3.98 2.79
N GLY A 86 0.95 4.31 3.61
CA GLY A 86 0.57 5.69 3.93
C GLY A 86 1.50 6.39 4.92
N THR A 87 2.49 5.68 5.48
CA THR A 87 3.43 6.27 6.44
C THR A 87 4.36 7.27 5.75
N LYS A 88 4.26 8.53 6.18
CA LYS A 88 5.08 9.64 5.66
C LYS A 88 6.53 9.50 6.10
N GLN A 89 7.45 10.07 5.32
CA GLN A 89 8.89 10.19 5.63
C GLN A 89 9.68 8.88 5.81
N ARG A 90 9.08 7.71 5.56
CA ARG A 90 9.79 6.42 5.54
C ARG A 90 10.34 6.10 4.16
N LEU A 91 11.51 5.49 4.03
CA LEU A 91 11.92 4.97 2.72
C LEU A 91 11.17 3.68 2.40
N THR A 92 10.97 3.36 1.11
CA THR A 92 10.32 2.11 0.70
C THR A 92 11.02 0.87 1.26
N SER A 93 12.34 0.93 1.39
CA SER A 93 13.18 -0.10 2.01
C SER A 93 12.84 -0.38 3.48
N GLU A 94 12.49 0.65 4.24
CA GLU A 94 12.09 0.53 5.65
C GLU A 94 10.70 -0.10 5.79
N LEU A 95 9.84 0.09 4.78
CA LEU A 95 8.49 -0.45 4.74
C LEU A 95 8.44 -1.93 4.37
N VAL A 96 9.50 -2.48 3.78
CA VAL A 96 9.56 -3.88 3.38
C VAL A 96 9.37 -4.81 4.57
N TRP A 97 10.04 -4.54 5.69
CA TRP A 97 9.97 -5.42 6.87
C TRP A 97 8.56 -5.48 7.49
N PRO A 98 7.92 -4.35 7.84
CA PRO A 98 6.52 -4.36 8.29
C PRO A 98 5.56 -5.04 7.31
N ALA A 99 5.76 -4.85 6.00
CA ALA A 99 4.90 -5.46 5.00
C ALA A 99 5.09 -6.98 4.93
N VAL A 100 6.34 -7.47 4.96
CA VAL A 100 6.63 -8.91 5.00
C VAL A 100 6.03 -9.55 6.26
N GLU A 101 6.12 -8.86 7.39
CA GLU A 101 5.54 -9.36 8.64
C GLU A 101 4.00 -9.41 8.57
N SER A 102 3.36 -8.36 8.04
CA SER A 102 1.91 -8.39 7.81
C SER A 102 1.47 -9.53 6.89
N TYR A 103 2.25 -9.83 5.84
CA TYR A 103 1.99 -10.93 4.92
C TYR A 103 2.19 -12.30 5.58
N ARG A 104 3.16 -12.44 6.50
CA ARG A 104 3.33 -13.66 7.30
C ARG A 104 2.12 -13.90 8.20
N VAL A 105 1.62 -12.87 8.85
CA VAL A 105 0.42 -12.96 9.68
C VAL A 105 -0.79 -13.39 8.85
N LEU A 106 -0.99 -12.79 7.66
CA LEU A 106 -2.02 -13.22 6.72
C LEU A 106 -1.88 -14.71 6.39
N ARG A 107 -0.70 -15.16 5.95
CA ARG A 107 -0.45 -16.56 5.61
C ARG A 107 -0.74 -17.52 6.77
N CYS A 108 -0.34 -17.15 7.99
CA CYS A 108 -0.62 -17.95 9.18
C CYS A 108 -2.12 -18.05 9.46
N ARG A 109 -2.84 -16.93 9.38
CA ARG A 109 -4.27 -16.87 9.65
C ARG A 109 -5.11 -17.58 8.59
N THR A 110 -4.82 -17.37 7.31
CA THR A 110 -5.52 -18.02 6.20
C THR A 110 -5.38 -19.55 6.27
N ASN A 111 -4.18 -20.05 6.55
CA ASN A 111 -3.98 -21.49 6.69
C ASN A 111 -4.56 -22.05 8.01
N ALA A 112 -4.57 -21.25 9.08
CA ALA A 112 -5.23 -21.62 10.32
C ALA A 112 -6.74 -21.85 10.11
N ILE A 113 -7.40 -21.08 9.23
CA ILE A 113 -8.81 -21.33 8.86
C ILE A 113 -8.97 -22.74 8.27
N CYS A 114 -8.14 -23.14 7.30
CA CYS A 114 -8.26 -24.47 6.69
C CYS A 114 -7.95 -25.59 7.70
N LEU A 115 -7.01 -25.39 8.62
CA LEU A 115 -6.75 -26.33 9.70
C LEU A 115 -7.89 -26.39 10.73
N ALA A 116 -8.51 -25.24 11.04
CA ALA A 116 -9.68 -25.16 11.91
C ALA A 116 -10.85 -25.93 11.30
N MET A 117 -11.12 -25.70 10.02
CA MET A 117 -12.14 -26.41 9.25
C MET A 117 -11.90 -27.92 9.29
N LYS A 118 -10.68 -28.36 8.96
CA LYS A 118 -10.31 -29.78 8.97
C LYS A 118 -10.54 -30.42 10.34
N LYS A 119 -10.11 -29.75 11.41
CA LYS A 119 -10.31 -30.24 12.79
C LYS A 119 -11.78 -30.22 13.23
N SER A 120 -12.59 -29.33 12.67
CA SER A 120 -14.01 -29.22 12.99
C SER A 120 -14.83 -30.40 12.45
N PHE A 121 -14.31 -31.17 11.49
CA PHE A 121 -15.05 -32.32 10.93
C PHE A 121 -15.38 -33.40 11.96
N ASP A 122 -14.52 -33.58 12.96
CA ASP A 122 -14.61 -34.66 13.95
C ASP A 122 -15.00 -34.17 15.35
N VAL A 123 -15.32 -32.87 15.49
CA VAL A 123 -15.60 -32.23 16.78
C VAL A 123 -16.93 -31.50 16.73
N ASN A 124 -17.69 -31.57 17.83
CA ASN A 124 -18.97 -30.88 17.95
C ASN A 124 -18.81 -29.35 17.84
N ALA A 125 -19.90 -28.69 17.44
CA ALA A 125 -20.02 -27.25 17.42
C ALA A 125 -19.57 -26.60 18.75
N ASN A 126 -18.89 -25.44 18.66
CA ASN A 126 -18.48 -24.60 19.77
C ASN A 126 -17.43 -25.20 20.72
N THR A 127 -16.61 -26.13 20.23
CA THR A 127 -15.45 -26.64 20.97
C THR A 127 -14.23 -25.83 20.61
N SER A 128 -13.50 -25.31 21.60
CA SER A 128 -12.25 -24.59 21.35
C SER A 128 -11.18 -25.53 20.79
N LEU A 129 -10.67 -25.25 19.59
CA LEU A 129 -9.64 -26.04 18.92
C LEU A 129 -8.30 -25.32 19.00
N THR A 130 -7.28 -26.01 19.48
CA THR A 130 -5.91 -25.49 19.45
C THR A 130 -5.26 -25.81 18.11
N ILE A 131 -4.90 -24.79 17.35
CA ILE A 131 -4.33 -24.90 16.00
C ILE A 131 -2.87 -24.50 16.06
N LYS A 132 -2.02 -25.46 15.73
CA LYS A 132 -0.58 -25.28 15.64
C LYS A 132 -0.16 -25.45 14.19
N GLN A 133 0.28 -24.36 13.58
CA GLN A 133 0.85 -24.37 12.25
C GLN A 133 2.36 -24.10 12.30
N MET A 134 3.10 -24.80 11.45
CA MET A 134 4.56 -24.65 11.36
C MET A 134 4.93 -23.20 11.03
N GLY A 135 5.74 -22.59 11.90
CA GLY A 135 6.19 -21.20 11.75
C GLY A 135 5.19 -20.14 12.20
N CYS A 136 4.06 -20.52 12.78
CA CYS A 136 3.05 -19.61 13.30
C CYS A 136 2.89 -19.79 14.81
N VAL A 137 2.42 -18.73 15.49
CA VAL A 137 2.03 -18.80 16.90
C VAL A 137 0.78 -19.68 17.02
N GLU A 138 0.70 -20.47 18.08
CA GLU A 138 -0.46 -21.31 18.38
C GLU A 138 -1.69 -20.45 18.66
N GLN A 139 -2.81 -20.80 18.03
CA GLN A 139 -4.06 -20.06 18.13
C GLN A 139 -5.18 -20.98 18.59
N THR A 140 -6.01 -20.49 19.51
CA THR A 140 -7.26 -21.13 19.90
C THR A 140 -8.38 -20.55 19.05
N ILE A 141 -8.99 -21.38 18.20
CA ILE A 141 -10.11 -21.00 17.33
C ILE A 141 -11.27 -21.93 17.65
N ASP A 142 -12.47 -21.39 17.79
CA ASP A 142 -13.67 -22.21 18.00
C ASP A 142 -13.98 -23.06 16.78
N SER A 143 -14.48 -24.28 17.00
CA SER A 143 -14.89 -25.17 15.92
C SER A 143 -16.00 -24.52 15.09
N TYR A 144 -15.92 -24.72 13.78
CA TYR A 144 -16.91 -24.18 12.85
C TYR A 144 -18.15 -25.07 12.88
N PRO A 145 -19.30 -24.59 13.40
CA PRO A 145 -20.50 -25.40 13.52
C PRO A 145 -21.02 -25.85 12.16
N SER A 146 -20.87 -25.01 11.14
CA SER A 146 -21.23 -25.30 9.75
C SER A 146 -20.38 -26.42 9.12
N CYS A 147 -19.24 -26.74 9.71
CA CYS A 147 -18.31 -27.78 9.25
C CYS A 147 -18.27 -29.01 10.18
N SER A 148 -19.16 -29.11 11.17
CA SER A 148 -19.22 -30.28 12.06
C SER A 148 -20.04 -31.40 11.41
N PHE A 149 -19.39 -32.51 11.02
CA PHE A 149 -20.05 -33.62 10.31
C PHE A 149 -20.26 -34.88 11.15
N VAL A 150 -20.11 -34.79 12.48
CA VAL A 150 -20.16 -35.95 13.40
C VAL A 150 -21.50 -36.68 13.34
N ASP A 151 -22.63 -35.95 13.29
CA ASP A 151 -23.98 -36.53 13.40
C ASP A 151 -24.68 -36.75 12.05
N THR A 152 -24.10 -36.22 10.97
CA THR A 152 -24.79 -36.06 9.68
C THR A 152 -24.55 -37.19 8.67
N GLY A 153 -23.65 -38.15 8.97
CA GLY A 153 -23.42 -39.32 8.12
C GLY A 153 -22.83 -39.03 6.73
N TYR A 154 -22.20 -37.87 6.53
CA TYR A 154 -21.58 -37.50 5.24
C TYR A 154 -20.42 -38.42 4.83
N LEU A 155 -20.25 -38.60 3.53
CA LEU A 155 -19.24 -39.47 2.95
C LEU A 155 -17.82 -38.92 3.17
N PRO A 156 -16.82 -39.80 3.42
CA PRO A 156 -15.41 -39.40 3.52
C PRO A 156 -14.88 -38.65 2.28
N THR A 157 -15.48 -38.87 1.11
CA THR A 157 -15.12 -38.19 -0.15
C THR A 157 -15.38 -36.69 -0.10
N ASP A 158 -16.47 -36.27 0.56
CA ASP A 158 -16.85 -34.86 0.63
C ASP A 158 -15.89 -34.08 1.56
N ARG A 159 -15.42 -34.75 2.62
CA ARG A 159 -14.40 -34.20 3.54
C ARG A 159 -13.08 -33.94 2.83
N LEU A 160 -12.62 -34.90 2.02
CA LEU A 160 -11.39 -34.75 1.23
C LEU A 160 -11.54 -33.66 0.16
N GLY A 161 -12.70 -33.57 -0.49
CA GLY A 161 -13.02 -32.51 -1.43
C GLY A 161 -12.92 -31.12 -0.80
N LEU A 162 -13.54 -30.91 0.37
CA LEU A 162 -13.47 -29.63 1.10
C LEU A 162 -12.05 -29.29 1.58
N GLU A 163 -11.28 -30.27 2.06
CA GLU A 163 -9.90 -30.05 2.47
C GLU A 163 -9.03 -29.57 1.31
N THR A 164 -9.09 -30.28 0.19
CA THR A 164 -8.33 -29.95 -1.02
C THR A 164 -8.75 -28.60 -1.60
N GLU A 165 -10.06 -28.30 -1.62
CA GLU A 165 -10.58 -27.01 -2.06
C GLU A 165 -10.11 -25.85 -1.17
N CYS A 166 -10.17 -26.00 0.16
CA CYS A 166 -9.70 -24.96 1.08
C CYS A 166 -8.22 -24.66 0.88
N SER A 167 -7.39 -25.71 0.77
CA SER A 167 -5.96 -25.55 0.54
C SER A 167 -5.69 -24.83 -0.79
N GLY A 168 -6.33 -25.23 -1.90
CA GLY A 168 -6.18 -24.58 -3.20
C GLY A 168 -6.65 -23.12 -3.20
N MET A 169 -7.76 -22.83 -2.52
CA MET A 169 -8.27 -21.46 -2.38
C MET A 169 -7.31 -20.59 -1.54
N SER A 170 -6.78 -21.13 -0.43
CA SER A 170 -5.83 -20.41 0.42
C SER A 170 -4.54 -20.03 -0.32
N GLU A 171 -3.98 -20.96 -1.09
CA GLU A 171 -2.75 -20.73 -1.85
C GLU A 171 -2.98 -19.72 -2.98
N THR A 172 -4.10 -19.86 -3.70
CA THR A 172 -4.48 -18.95 -4.79
C THR A 172 -4.69 -17.53 -4.25
N SER A 173 -5.38 -17.40 -3.11
CA SER A 173 -5.62 -16.10 -2.47
C SER A 173 -4.33 -15.45 -1.99
N LEU A 174 -3.45 -16.21 -1.33
CA LEU A 174 -2.13 -15.72 -0.89
C LEU A 174 -1.24 -15.30 -2.07
N TYR A 175 -1.29 -16.05 -3.17
CA TYR A 175 -0.56 -15.70 -4.40
C TYR A 175 -1.08 -14.38 -4.99
N ALA A 176 -2.40 -14.19 -5.05
CA ALA A 176 -3.01 -12.95 -5.50
C ALA A 176 -2.59 -11.76 -4.63
N GLU A 177 -2.67 -11.88 -3.30
CA GLU A 177 -2.25 -10.81 -2.38
C GLU A 177 -0.76 -10.49 -2.51
N LYS A 178 0.09 -11.50 -2.69
CA LYS A 178 1.51 -11.28 -2.96
C LYS A 178 1.75 -10.49 -4.24
N ALA A 179 0.98 -10.75 -5.30
CA ALA A 179 1.07 -10.01 -6.55
C ALA A 179 0.62 -8.55 -6.38
N VAL A 180 -0.48 -8.32 -5.67
CA VAL A 180 -0.98 -6.97 -5.34
C VAL A 180 0.04 -6.21 -4.50
N LEU A 181 0.62 -6.84 -3.48
CA LEU A 181 1.64 -6.23 -2.63
C LEU A 181 2.88 -5.83 -3.45
N LYS A 182 3.36 -6.69 -4.34
CA LYS A 182 4.49 -6.38 -5.24
C LYS A 182 4.18 -5.17 -6.12
N LEU A 183 2.98 -5.13 -6.71
CA LEU A 183 2.55 -4.01 -7.53
C LEU A 183 2.52 -2.72 -6.72
N ALA A 184 1.94 -2.75 -5.53
CA ALA A 184 1.87 -1.60 -4.64
C ALA A 184 3.25 -1.05 -4.24
N PHE A 185 4.20 -1.93 -3.90
CA PHE A 185 5.57 -1.53 -3.59
C PHE A 185 6.30 -0.96 -4.82
N SER A 186 6.08 -1.53 -6.00
CA SER A 186 6.66 -0.98 -7.23
C SER A 186 6.14 0.44 -7.51
N TYR A 187 4.84 0.66 -7.29
CA TYR A 187 4.21 1.96 -7.45
C TYR A 187 4.70 2.97 -6.41
N ASP A 188 4.74 2.62 -5.13
CA ASP A 188 5.23 3.50 -4.05
C ASP A 188 6.71 3.87 -4.26
N SER A 189 7.54 2.92 -4.69
CA SER A 189 8.95 3.18 -5.00
C SER A 189 9.12 4.11 -6.20
N GLY A 190 8.32 3.92 -7.25
CA GLY A 190 8.31 4.80 -8.42
C GLY A 190 7.85 6.21 -8.07
N TYR A 191 6.77 6.32 -7.29
CA TYR A 191 6.23 7.60 -6.83
C TYR A 191 7.25 8.39 -6.00
N ARG A 192 7.83 7.77 -4.97
CA ARG A 192 8.82 8.43 -4.10
C ARG A 192 10.11 8.79 -4.85
N SER A 193 10.58 7.94 -5.76
CA SER A 193 11.74 8.24 -6.60
C SER A 193 11.48 9.41 -7.55
N THR A 194 10.25 9.52 -8.08
CA THR A 194 9.85 10.62 -8.95
C THR A 194 9.79 11.94 -8.18
N LEU A 195 9.27 11.93 -6.94
CA LEU A 195 9.28 13.12 -6.08
C LEU A 195 10.70 13.60 -5.75
N GLN A 196 11.63 12.68 -5.47
CA GLN A 196 13.03 13.03 -5.25
C GLN A 196 13.67 13.66 -6.50
N LYS A 197 13.39 13.11 -7.68
CA LYS A 197 13.88 13.66 -8.96
C LYS A 197 13.25 15.00 -9.29
N ALA A 198 11.97 15.21 -8.99
CA ALA A 198 11.29 16.48 -9.23
C ALA A 198 11.98 17.63 -8.47
N GLY A 199 12.38 17.41 -7.22
CA GLY A 199 13.15 18.41 -6.46
C GLY A 199 14.52 18.72 -7.07
N ILE A 200 15.21 17.71 -7.61
CA ILE A 200 16.50 17.90 -8.31
C ILE A 200 16.30 18.67 -9.62
N ILE A 201 15.23 18.40 -10.36
CA ILE A 201 14.92 19.08 -11.62
C ILE A 201 14.54 20.54 -11.35
N ASP A 202 13.77 20.82 -10.31
CA ASP A 202 13.39 22.18 -9.92
C ASP A 202 14.64 22.99 -9.53
N TRP A 203 15.52 22.41 -8.72
CA TRP A 203 16.81 23.02 -8.38
C TRP A 203 17.68 23.25 -9.63
N LEU A 204 17.77 22.25 -10.51
CA LEU A 204 18.51 22.37 -11.76
C LEU A 204 17.92 23.47 -12.65
N GLN A 205 16.60 23.62 -12.74
CA GLN A 205 15.96 24.67 -13.54
C GLN A 205 16.24 26.07 -13.00
N GLY A 206 16.37 26.23 -11.69
CA GLY A 206 16.79 27.49 -11.07
C GLY A 206 18.24 27.85 -11.38
N ASP A 207 19.16 26.88 -11.30
CA ASP A 207 20.59 27.11 -11.45
C ASP A 207 21.09 27.04 -12.91
N PHE A 208 20.37 26.36 -13.80
CA PHE A 208 20.76 26.16 -15.19
C PHE A 208 20.93 27.48 -15.99
N PRO A 209 20.06 28.50 -15.87
CA PRO A 209 20.28 29.80 -16.50
C PRO A 209 21.59 30.45 -16.05
N ASP A 210 21.92 30.35 -14.77
CA ASP A 210 23.12 30.97 -14.21
C ASP A 210 24.39 30.20 -14.57
N LEU A 211 24.33 28.86 -14.62
CA LEU A 211 25.46 28.01 -14.94
C LEU A 211 25.74 27.89 -16.45
N VAL A 212 24.72 28.01 -17.30
CA VAL A 212 24.86 27.77 -18.75
C VAL A 212 24.62 29.04 -19.57
N ILE A 213 23.54 29.79 -19.29
CA ILE A 213 23.18 30.95 -20.13
C ILE A 213 24.13 32.12 -19.87
N ARG A 214 24.53 32.38 -18.62
CA ARG A 214 25.52 33.44 -18.32
C ARG A 214 26.86 33.24 -19.02
N PRO A 215 27.55 32.10 -18.90
CA PRO A 215 28.84 31.93 -19.59
C PRO A 215 28.72 31.97 -21.12
N ILE A 216 27.63 31.48 -21.71
CA ILE A 216 27.38 31.65 -23.16
C ILE A 216 27.24 33.14 -23.51
N ARG A 217 26.46 33.89 -22.71
CA ARG A 217 26.31 35.34 -22.91
C ARG A 217 27.63 36.08 -22.76
N ASP A 218 28.46 35.69 -21.80
CA ASP A 218 29.79 36.27 -21.58
C ASP A 218 30.74 35.94 -22.75
N MET A 219 30.73 34.71 -23.26
CA MET A 219 31.48 34.33 -24.46
C MET A 219 31.03 35.13 -25.69
N VAL A 220 29.73 35.26 -25.93
CA VAL A 220 29.19 36.07 -27.04
C VAL A 220 29.56 37.54 -26.87
N SER A 221 29.53 38.08 -25.64
CA SER A 221 29.98 39.43 -25.36
C SER A 221 31.47 39.61 -25.64
N MET A 222 32.31 38.62 -25.30
CA MET A 222 33.74 38.66 -25.62
C MET A 222 34.00 38.57 -27.13
N LEU A 223 33.29 37.70 -27.86
CA LEU A 223 33.37 37.65 -29.32
C LEU A 223 32.93 38.97 -29.96
N GLY A 224 31.87 39.61 -29.45
CA GLY A 224 31.42 40.92 -29.91
C GLY A 224 32.48 42.01 -29.71
N LYS A 225 33.14 42.05 -28.55
CA LYS A 225 34.27 42.96 -28.29
C LYS A 225 35.49 42.65 -29.16
N LEU A 226 35.71 41.38 -29.51
CA LEU A 226 36.81 40.97 -30.38
C LEU A 226 36.58 41.40 -31.84
N HIS A 227 35.32 41.52 -32.27
CA HIS A 227 34.95 42.00 -33.61
C HIS A 227 35.19 43.50 -33.80
N GLU A 228 35.34 44.26 -32.70
CA GLU A 228 35.70 45.68 -32.71
C GLU A 228 37.20 45.91 -32.98
N ILE A 229 38.03 44.86 -33.01
CA ILE A 229 39.44 44.92 -33.41
C ILE A 229 39.51 44.67 -34.92
N PRO A 230 39.82 45.69 -35.75
CA PRO A 230 39.61 45.69 -37.20
C PRO A 230 40.51 44.75 -38.01
N CYS A 231 41.25 43.81 -37.39
CA CYS A 231 42.20 42.94 -38.10
C CYS A 231 42.08 41.44 -37.86
N PHE A 232 41.05 40.95 -37.16
CA PHE A 232 40.95 39.53 -36.82
C PHE A 232 40.21 38.65 -37.85
N ILE A 233 39.46 39.23 -38.79
CA ILE A 233 38.83 38.47 -39.89
C ILE A 233 39.66 38.70 -41.14
N GLY A 234 40.74 37.94 -41.31
CA GLY A 234 41.40 37.60 -42.59
C GLY A 234 41.65 38.67 -43.67
N GLN A 235 41.47 39.96 -43.39
CA GLN A 235 41.41 41.04 -44.39
C GLN A 235 42.46 42.13 -44.15
N CYS A 236 43.27 42.05 -43.09
CA CYS A 236 44.37 43.00 -42.87
C CYS A 236 45.68 42.64 -43.61
N ASP A 237 45.70 41.60 -44.44
CA ASP A 237 46.89 41.22 -45.22
C ASP A 237 46.81 41.70 -46.68
N ARG A 238 46.37 42.94 -46.87
CA ARG A 238 46.45 43.62 -48.17
C ARG A 238 47.53 44.71 -48.07
N PRO A 239 48.79 44.42 -48.41
CA PRO A 239 49.79 45.46 -48.56
C PRO A 239 49.34 46.43 -49.67
N ASP A 240 49.43 47.73 -49.41
CA ASP A 240 49.17 48.78 -50.39
C ASP A 240 50.07 48.58 -51.63
N THR A 241 49.49 48.07 -52.72
CA THR A 241 50.17 47.95 -54.02
C THR A 241 50.11 49.24 -54.83
N SER A 242 50.12 50.41 -54.19
CA SER A 242 50.13 51.70 -54.92
C SER A 242 51.51 52.12 -55.42
N ASN A 243 52.58 51.36 -55.13
CA ASN A 243 53.94 51.67 -55.57
C ASN A 243 54.69 50.50 -56.23
N MET A 244 54.00 49.46 -56.70
CA MET A 244 54.65 48.42 -57.50
C MET A 244 54.60 48.80 -58.98
N THR A 245 55.58 49.59 -59.41
CA THR A 245 55.98 49.69 -60.81
C THR A 245 56.23 48.28 -61.36
N PRO A 246 55.67 47.89 -62.52
CA PRO A 246 55.95 46.59 -63.10
C PRO A 246 57.40 46.54 -63.58
N PRO A 247 58.21 45.53 -63.20
CA PRO A 247 59.46 45.29 -63.88
C PRO A 247 59.14 44.71 -65.27
N LEU A 248 59.48 45.49 -66.30
CA LEU A 248 59.75 44.97 -67.63
C LEU A 248 60.91 43.99 -67.53
N VAL A 249 60.69 42.73 -67.88
CA VAL A 249 61.78 41.88 -68.39
C VAL A 249 61.25 41.06 -69.57
N PRO A 250 61.98 41.06 -70.71
CA PRO A 250 61.67 40.30 -71.91
C PRO A 250 62.25 38.87 -71.86
N PHE A 251 61.84 38.07 -72.86
CA PHE A 251 62.13 36.66 -73.17
C PHE A 251 61.10 35.64 -72.70
#